data_AF-A0AAD3MF42-F1
#
_entry.id   AF-A0AAD3MF42-F1
#
_cell.length_a   1.000
_cell.length_b   1.000
_cell.length_c   1.000
_cell.angle_alpha   90.00
_cell.angle_beta   90.00
_cell.angle_gamma   90.00
#
_symmetry.space_group_name_H-M   'P 1'
#
loop_
_entity.id
_entity.type
_entity.pdbx_description
1 polymer ?
#
loop_
_entity_poly.entity_id
_entity_poly.type
_entity_poly.pdbx_seq_one_letter_code
_entity_poly.pdbx_strand_id
1 'polypeptide(L)'
;MTEEQEEELEKTVIHNDNEELIKVEGTKIVLGKQLIESADEVRRKSLVLKFPKQQLPPKKKRRVGSAVHCDYLNKPHKAIHRRRTDPMVTLSSVLESIINDMRDHPNTYPFHTPVNAKVVKDYYKIITRPMDLQTLRENVRKRMYPSREEFREAVELIVKNSATYN
;
A
#
# COMPACT_ATOMS: atom_id res chain seq x y z
N MET A 1 31.72 -13.52 -12.83
CA MET A 1 33.08 -13.04 -12.57
C MET A 1 33.66 -14.07 -11.64
N THR A 2 34.78 -14.69 -12.00
CA THR A 2 35.51 -15.55 -11.07
C THR A 2 36.20 -14.65 -10.04
N GLU A 3 36.42 -15.14 -8.81
CA GLU A 3 37.06 -14.36 -7.73
C GLU A 3 38.42 -13.77 -8.17
N GLU A 4 39.15 -14.51 -9.02
CA GLU A 4 40.43 -14.08 -9.60
C GLU A 4 40.32 -12.83 -10.50
N GLN A 5 39.19 -12.66 -11.22
CA GLN A 5 38.95 -11.49 -12.09
C GLN A 5 38.51 -10.25 -11.29
N GLU A 6 38.01 -10.43 -10.08
CA GLU A 6 37.63 -9.35 -9.17
C GLU A 6 38.88 -8.77 -8.49
N GLU A 7 39.82 -9.63 -8.10
CA GLU A 7 41.09 -9.25 -7.47
C GLU A 7 42.04 -8.51 -8.45
N GLU A 8 42.07 -8.88 -9.74
CA GLU A 8 42.83 -8.13 -10.77
C GLU A 8 42.25 -6.73 -11.04
N LEU A 9 40.93 -6.58 -10.94
CA LEU A 9 40.26 -5.28 -11.10
C LEU A 9 40.51 -4.37 -9.89
N GLU A 10 40.59 -4.92 -8.68
CA GLU A 10 41.00 -4.16 -7.50
C GLU A 10 42.47 -3.71 -7.57
N LYS A 11 43.37 -4.56 -8.08
CA LYS A 11 44.81 -4.23 -8.25
C LYS A 11 45.08 -3.16 -9.31
N THR A 12 44.21 -2.99 -10.30
CA THR A 12 44.42 -2.03 -11.41
C THR A 12 43.83 -0.65 -11.15
N VAL A 13 42.84 -0.51 -10.26
CA VAL A 13 42.12 0.76 -10.00
C VAL A 13 42.86 1.66 -9.00
N ILE A 14 43.74 1.11 -8.17
CA ILE A 14 44.54 1.92 -7.21
C ILE A 14 45.89 2.24 -7.86
N HIS A 15 45.92 3.25 -8.72
CA HIS A 15 47.18 3.90 -9.10
C HIS A 15 47.77 4.61 -7.87
N ASN A 16 49.08 4.47 -7.70
CA ASN A 16 49.80 4.47 -6.44
C ASN A 16 50.07 5.85 -5.78
N ASP A 17 49.37 6.92 -6.14
CA ASP A 17 49.89 8.29 -5.86
C ASP A 17 48.89 9.28 -5.23
N ASN A 18 48.06 8.89 -4.26
CA ASN A 18 47.26 9.87 -3.49
C ASN A 18 47.32 9.57 -1.98
N GLU A 19 48.16 10.29 -1.24
CA GLU A 19 48.31 10.24 0.22
C GLU A 19 47.07 10.71 1.02
N GLU A 20 45.91 10.91 0.38
CA GLU A 20 44.67 11.46 0.97
C GLU A 20 43.48 10.49 0.89
N LEU A 21 43.73 9.18 0.97
CA LEU A 21 42.66 8.16 0.90
C LEU A 21 41.94 7.96 2.24
N ILE A 22 42.59 8.23 3.36
CA ILE A 22 42.02 8.05 4.71
C ILE A 22 42.56 9.15 5.62
N LYS A 23 41.67 10.00 6.14
CA LYS A 23 42.02 11.01 7.15
C LYS A 23 41.45 10.58 8.50
N VAL A 24 42.32 10.49 9.52
CA VAL A 24 41.93 10.12 10.88
C VAL A 24 42.09 11.34 11.78
N GLU A 25 40.98 11.90 12.25
CA GLU A 25 40.97 12.96 13.27
C GLU A 25 40.32 12.40 14.53
N GLY A 26 41.14 12.01 15.51
CA GLY A 26 40.68 11.37 16.75
C GLY A 26 39.99 10.02 16.48
N THR A 27 38.75 9.84 16.97
CA THR A 27 37.94 8.62 16.76
C THR A 27 37.18 8.62 15.43
N LYS A 28 37.31 9.68 14.61
CA LYS A 28 36.57 9.83 13.36
C LYS A 28 37.49 9.54 12.17
N ILE A 29 37.13 8.52 11.40
CA ILE A 29 37.79 8.14 10.15
C ILE A 29 36.97 8.69 8.99
N VAL A 30 37.60 9.47 8.11
CA VAL A 30 36.99 10.02 6.89
C VAL A 30 37.70 9.37 5.70
N LEU A 31 36.93 8.63 4.89
CA LEU A 31 37.42 7.99 3.67
C LEU A 31 37.36 8.97 2.50
N GLY A 32 38.37 8.94 1.63
CA GLY A 32 38.44 9.75 0.43
C GLY A 32 37.34 9.39 -0.56
N LYS A 33 36.83 10.38 -1.30
CA LYS A 33 35.71 10.21 -2.24
C LYS A 33 36.00 9.17 -3.33
N GLN A 34 37.24 9.11 -3.82
CA GLN A 34 37.66 8.15 -4.83
C GLN A 34 37.55 6.69 -4.35
N LEU A 35 37.83 6.43 -3.06
CA LEU A 35 37.72 5.11 -2.46
C LEU A 35 36.24 4.69 -2.29
N ILE A 36 35.38 5.64 -1.98
CA ILE A 36 33.93 5.39 -1.86
C ILE A 36 33.33 5.12 -3.24
N GLU A 37 33.68 5.91 -4.25
CA GLU A 37 33.18 5.77 -5.62
C GLU A 37 33.61 4.44 -6.27
N SER A 38 34.86 4.03 -6.08
CA SER A 38 35.38 2.76 -6.60
C SER A 38 34.70 1.55 -5.94
N ALA A 39 34.53 1.58 -4.61
CA ALA A 39 33.83 0.52 -3.87
C ALA A 39 32.35 0.39 -4.29
N ASP A 40 31.67 1.51 -4.53
CA ASP A 40 30.29 1.53 -5.01
C ASP A 40 30.17 1.03 -6.46
N GLU A 41 31.20 1.22 -7.28
CA GLU A 41 31.23 0.71 -8.65
C GLU A 41 31.45 -0.81 -8.70
N VAL A 42 32.37 -1.34 -7.89
CA VAL A 42 32.61 -2.78 -7.75
C VAL A 42 31.33 -3.47 -7.23
N ARG A 43 30.70 -2.90 -6.20
CA ARG A 43 29.44 -3.41 -5.64
C ARG A 43 28.28 -3.39 -6.65
N ARG A 44 28.18 -2.35 -7.49
CA ARG A 44 27.18 -2.31 -8.57
C ARG A 44 27.42 -3.39 -9.61
N LYS A 45 28.69 -3.67 -9.96
CA LYS A 45 29.05 -4.69 -10.95
C LYS A 45 28.83 -6.10 -10.41
N SER A 46 29.05 -6.34 -9.11
CA SER A 46 28.83 -7.65 -8.48
C SER A 46 27.35 -7.99 -8.26
N LEU A 47 26.48 -6.98 -8.07
CA LEU A 47 25.03 -7.18 -7.89
C LEU A 47 24.26 -7.50 -9.20
N VAL A 48 24.89 -7.44 -10.37
CA VAL A 48 24.25 -7.79 -11.63
C VAL A 48 24.44 -9.28 -11.93
N LEU A 49 23.39 -10.07 -11.69
CA LEU A 49 23.32 -11.44 -12.21
C LEU A 49 23.33 -11.41 -13.75
N LYS A 50 24.50 -11.66 -14.35
CA LYS A 50 24.67 -11.84 -15.80
C LYS A 50 24.04 -13.18 -16.21
N PHE A 51 22.75 -13.19 -16.50
CA PHE A 51 22.12 -14.33 -17.15
C PHE A 51 22.45 -14.33 -18.66
N PRO A 52 22.85 -15.48 -19.24
CA PRO A 52 22.93 -15.63 -20.68
C PRO A 52 21.58 -15.28 -21.31
N LYS A 53 21.53 -14.32 -22.24
CA LYS A 53 20.30 -13.80 -22.87
C LYS A 53 19.50 -14.86 -23.67
N GLN A 54 19.96 -16.10 -23.72
CA GLN A 54 19.48 -17.11 -24.67
C GLN A 54 18.38 -18.03 -24.12
N GLN A 55 17.97 -17.90 -22.85
CA GLN A 55 16.94 -18.79 -22.25
C GLN A 55 15.95 -18.10 -21.28
N LEU A 56 15.65 -16.81 -21.46
CA LEU A 56 14.54 -16.20 -20.73
C LEU A 56 13.22 -16.46 -21.48
N PRO A 57 12.21 -17.08 -20.86
CA PRO A 57 10.90 -17.22 -21.50
C PRO A 57 10.35 -15.82 -21.81
N PRO A 58 9.63 -15.64 -22.93
CA PRO A 58 9.08 -14.33 -23.28
C PRO A 58 8.22 -13.83 -22.11
N LYS A 59 8.42 -12.58 -21.70
CA LYS A 59 7.63 -11.95 -20.64
C LYS A 59 6.15 -12.11 -20.98
N LYS A 60 5.46 -13.06 -20.33
CA LYS A 60 4.00 -13.16 -20.43
C LYS A 60 3.47 -11.82 -19.90
N LYS A 61 2.88 -11.01 -20.80
CA LYS A 61 2.04 -9.89 -20.38
C LYS A 61 1.09 -10.46 -19.33
N ARG A 62 1.14 -9.90 -18.11
CA ARG A 62 0.24 -10.30 -17.03
C ARG A 62 -1.17 -10.23 -17.59
N ARG A 63 -1.78 -11.39 -17.85
CA ARG A 63 -3.21 -11.45 -18.13
C ARG A 63 -3.86 -10.80 -16.91
N VAL A 64 -4.68 -9.78 -17.14
CA VAL A 64 -5.56 -9.25 -16.11
C VAL A 64 -6.42 -10.43 -15.70
N GLY A 65 -6.05 -11.06 -14.60
CA GLY A 65 -6.81 -12.19 -14.08
C GLY A 65 -8.21 -11.70 -13.73
N SER A 66 -9.18 -12.60 -13.83
CA SER A 66 -10.53 -12.47 -13.26
C SER A 66 -10.49 -12.42 -11.73
N ALA A 67 -9.52 -11.71 -11.15
CA ALA A 67 -9.45 -11.42 -9.73
C ALA A 67 -10.41 -10.25 -9.51
N VAL A 68 -11.51 -10.57 -8.81
CA VAL A 68 -12.52 -9.64 -8.32
C VAL A 68 -11.80 -8.45 -7.69
N HIS A 69 -11.82 -7.35 -8.42
CA HIS A 69 -11.72 -5.96 -8.02
C HIS A 69 -11.03 -5.59 -6.68
N CYS A 70 -9.83 -6.10 -6.45
CA CYS A 70 -8.97 -5.62 -5.36
C CYS A 70 -8.33 -4.28 -5.76
N ASP A 71 -9.08 -3.18 -5.69
CA ASP A 71 -8.61 -1.82 -6.00
C ASP A 71 -7.27 -1.45 -5.33
N TYR A 72 -7.05 -1.96 -4.12
CA TYR A 72 -5.84 -1.71 -3.34
C TYR A 72 -4.59 -2.43 -3.89
N LEU A 73 -4.74 -3.40 -4.80
CA LEU A 73 -3.64 -4.02 -5.53
C LEU A 73 -3.20 -3.21 -6.76
N ASN A 74 -3.98 -2.20 -7.19
CA ASN A 74 -3.55 -1.24 -8.20
C ASN A 74 -2.52 -0.30 -7.58
N LYS A 75 -1.25 -0.73 -7.56
CA LYS A 75 -0.12 0.07 -7.08
C LYS A 75 -0.04 1.37 -7.91
N PRO A 76 -0.30 2.55 -7.32
CA PRO A 76 0.00 3.79 -8.00
C PRO A 76 1.52 3.85 -8.18
N HIS A 77 1.98 4.06 -9.40
CA HIS A 77 3.39 4.29 -9.69
C HIS A 77 3.79 5.63 -9.06
N LYS A 78 4.29 5.63 -7.82
CA LYS A 78 4.78 6.85 -7.15
C LYS A 78 6.16 6.64 -6.51
N ALA A 79 6.93 7.72 -6.61
CA ALA A 79 8.35 7.85 -6.32
C ALA A 79 8.78 7.30 -4.95
N ILE A 80 10.01 6.80 -4.94
CA ILE A 80 10.70 5.96 -3.94
C ILE A 80 10.73 6.53 -2.50
N HIS A 81 10.30 7.78 -2.27
CA HIS A 81 10.42 8.48 -0.98
C HIS A 81 9.12 8.86 -0.26
N ARG A 82 7.94 8.32 -0.63
CA ARG A 82 6.76 8.46 0.24
C ARG A 82 6.77 7.36 1.31
N ARG A 83 6.69 7.74 2.59
CA ARG A 83 6.39 6.81 3.69
C ARG A 83 5.18 5.97 3.29
N ARG A 84 5.37 4.65 3.18
CA ARG A 84 4.34 3.72 2.73
C ARG A 84 3.30 3.60 3.84
N THR A 85 2.24 4.38 3.78
CA THR A 85 1.07 4.19 4.64
C THR A 85 0.40 2.87 4.27
N ASP A 86 -0.15 2.19 5.28
CA ASP A 86 -0.93 0.98 5.08
C ASP A 86 -2.10 1.30 4.11
N PRO A 87 -2.24 0.58 2.98
CA PRO A 87 -3.33 0.81 2.03
C PRO A 87 -4.71 0.69 2.69
N MET A 88 -4.85 -0.17 3.72
CA MET A 88 -6.11 -0.32 4.46
C MET A 88 -6.46 0.95 5.24
N VAL A 89 -5.48 1.60 5.86
CA VAL A 89 -5.69 2.86 6.60
C VAL A 89 -6.11 3.98 5.65
N THR A 90 -5.48 4.02 4.47
CA THR A 90 -5.82 5.00 3.43
C THR A 90 -7.26 4.79 2.94
N LEU A 91 -7.65 3.53 2.69
CA LEU A 91 -9.02 3.18 2.30
C LEU A 91 -10.03 3.54 3.39
N SER A 92 -9.79 3.13 4.64
CA SER A 92 -10.67 3.47 5.77
C SER A 92 -10.89 4.97 5.91
N SER A 93 -9.85 5.78 5.74
CA SER A 93 -9.96 7.24 5.79
C SER A 93 -10.86 7.80 4.67
N VAL A 94 -10.77 7.25 3.45
CA VAL A 94 -11.62 7.65 2.33
C VAL A 94 -13.07 7.24 2.58
N LEU A 95 -13.31 6.01 3.03
CA LEU A 95 -14.65 5.51 3.34
C LEU A 95 -15.29 6.32 4.48
N GLU A 96 -14.54 6.68 5.52
CA GLU A 96 -15.06 7.51 6.62
C GLU A 96 -15.43 8.92 6.16
N SER A 97 -14.69 9.51 5.20
CA SER A 97 -15.06 10.78 4.57
C SER A 97 -16.41 10.67 3.86
N ILE A 98 -16.61 9.62 3.06
CA ILE A 98 -17.88 9.39 2.34
C ILE A 98 -19.05 9.24 3.33
N ILE A 99 -18.84 8.60 4.48
CA ILE A 99 -19.86 8.52 5.53
C ILE A 99 -20.20 9.90 6.10
N ASN A 100 -19.21 10.78 6.27
CA ASN A 100 -19.48 12.15 6.70
C ASN A 100 -20.34 12.89 5.67
N ASP A 101 -19.96 12.81 4.39
CA ASP A 101 -20.71 13.44 3.30
C ASP A 101 -22.16 12.93 3.24
N MET A 102 -22.37 11.62 3.44
CA MET A 102 -23.72 11.03 3.52
C MET A 102 -24.52 11.54 4.71
N ARG A 103 -23.88 11.82 5.85
CA ARG A 103 -24.55 12.36 7.05
C ARG A 103 -24.90 13.84 6.92
N ASP A 104 -24.14 14.58 6.13
CA ASP A 104 -24.33 16.02 5.92
C ASP A 104 -25.49 16.32 4.95
N HIS A 105 -25.95 15.32 4.19
CA HIS A 105 -27.15 15.46 3.37
C HIS A 105 -28.41 15.71 4.22
N PRO A 106 -29.33 16.58 3.74
CA PRO A 106 -30.56 16.87 4.46
C PRO A 106 -31.45 15.62 4.57
N ASN A 107 -32.25 15.56 5.63
CA ASN A 107 -33.23 14.49 5.88
C ASN A 107 -32.62 13.08 6.05
N THR A 108 -31.30 12.95 6.26
CA THR A 108 -30.65 11.64 6.46
C THR A 108 -30.65 11.16 7.92
N TYR A 109 -31.11 11.99 8.87
CA TYR A 109 -31.11 11.69 10.30
C TYR A 109 -31.71 10.32 10.70
N PRO A 110 -32.74 9.75 10.04
CA PRO A 110 -33.28 8.44 10.41
C PRO A 110 -32.26 7.29 10.22
N PHE A 111 -31.25 7.49 9.38
CA PHE A 111 -30.22 6.49 9.07
C PHE A 111 -28.92 6.70 9.85
N HIS A 112 -28.82 7.75 10.69
CA HIS A 112 -27.59 8.05 11.42
C HIS A 112 -27.28 7.04 12.52
N THR A 113 -28.30 6.45 13.11
CA THR A 113 -28.21 5.50 14.22
C THR A 113 -29.10 4.29 13.97
N PRO A 114 -28.85 3.14 14.62
CA PRO A 114 -29.73 1.98 14.53
C PRO A 114 -31.18 2.32 14.93
N VAL A 115 -32.16 1.68 14.29
CA VAL A 115 -33.58 1.89 14.58
C VAL A 115 -33.89 1.47 16.02
N ASN A 116 -34.59 2.30 16.77
CA ASN A 116 -34.91 1.99 18.17
C ASN A 116 -36.06 0.98 18.26
N ALA A 117 -35.77 -0.25 18.72
CA ALA A 117 -36.75 -1.32 18.89
C ALA A 117 -37.90 -0.98 19.87
N LYS A 118 -37.70 -0.02 20.77
CA LYS A 118 -38.74 0.42 21.71
C LYS A 118 -39.78 1.31 21.03
N VAL A 119 -39.34 2.10 20.05
CA VAL A 119 -40.18 3.01 19.27
C VAL A 119 -40.85 2.26 18.14
N VAL A 120 -40.07 1.44 17.42
CA VAL A 120 -40.53 0.66 16.26
C VAL A 120 -40.37 -0.83 16.58
N LYS A 121 -41.44 -1.43 17.15
CA LYS A 121 -41.40 -2.76 17.78
C LYS A 121 -41.35 -3.94 16.80
N ASP A 122 -41.79 -3.72 15.57
CA ASP A 122 -41.89 -4.70 14.49
C ASP A 122 -40.72 -4.60 13.50
N TYR A 123 -39.92 -3.53 13.54
CA TYR A 123 -38.80 -3.32 12.63
C TYR A 123 -37.87 -4.54 12.53
N TYR A 124 -37.38 -5.04 13.66
CA TYR A 124 -36.47 -6.18 13.72
C TYR A 124 -37.13 -7.55 13.49
N LYS A 125 -38.46 -7.59 13.31
CA LYS A 125 -39.18 -8.78 12.87
C LYS A 125 -39.24 -8.86 11.34
N ILE A 126 -39.26 -7.71 10.67
CA ILE A 126 -39.32 -7.57 9.22
C ILE A 126 -37.91 -7.53 8.63
N ILE A 127 -37.02 -6.73 9.21
CA ILE A 127 -35.66 -6.52 8.74
C ILE A 127 -34.71 -7.52 9.40
N THR A 128 -34.16 -8.43 8.59
CA THR A 128 -33.26 -9.50 9.03
C THR A 128 -31.82 -9.04 9.26
N ARG A 129 -31.35 -8.08 8.45
CA ARG A 129 -29.98 -7.55 8.51
C ARG A 129 -30.02 -6.01 8.64
N PRO A 130 -30.20 -5.47 9.86
CA PRO A 130 -30.21 -4.03 10.05
C PRO A 130 -28.85 -3.41 9.70
N MET A 131 -28.87 -2.20 9.16
CA MET A 131 -27.68 -1.40 8.85
C MET A 131 -28.01 0.08 8.96
N ASP A 132 -27.04 0.88 9.39
CA ASP A 132 -27.13 2.32 9.62
C ASP A 132 -25.74 2.96 9.50
N LEU A 133 -25.67 4.29 9.42
CA LEU A 133 -24.42 5.03 9.18
C LEU A 133 -23.44 4.97 10.37
N GLN A 134 -23.93 4.80 11.60
CA GLN A 134 -23.06 4.60 12.77
C GLN A 134 -22.40 3.22 12.70
N THR A 135 -23.18 2.16 12.50
CA THR A 135 -22.66 0.79 12.35
C THR A 135 -21.70 0.70 11.16
N LEU A 136 -22.01 1.35 10.04
CA LEU A 136 -21.15 1.44 8.86
C LEU A 136 -19.78 2.06 9.21
N ARG A 137 -19.77 3.16 9.99
CA ARG A 137 -18.53 3.80 10.45
C ARG A 137 -17.72 2.90 11.37
N GLU A 138 -18.37 2.23 12.31
CA GLU A 138 -17.70 1.28 13.22
C GLU A 138 -17.04 0.13 12.45
N ASN A 139 -17.71 -0.38 11.43
CA ASN A 139 -17.17 -1.43 10.55
C ASN A 139 -15.97 -0.94 9.73
N VAL A 140 -16.00 0.30 9.23
CA VAL A 140 -14.84 0.94 8.58
C VAL A 140 -13.63 1.02 9.52
N ARG A 141 -13.84 1.43 10.78
CA ARG A 141 -12.78 1.54 11.81
C ARG A 141 -12.21 0.17 12.19
N LYS A 142 -13.05 -0.87 12.19
CA LYS A 142 -12.65 -2.27 12.39
C LYS A 142 -11.97 -2.89 11.16
N ARG A 143 -11.78 -2.14 10.06
CA ARG A 143 -11.19 -2.61 8.80
C ARG A 143 -11.97 -3.77 8.16
N MET A 144 -13.29 -3.78 8.32
CA MET A 144 -14.17 -4.84 7.80
C MET A 144 -14.45 -4.75 6.30
N TYR A 145 -14.02 -3.66 5.64
CA TYR A 145 -14.25 -3.42 4.22
C TYR A 145 -12.90 -3.36 3.48
N PRO A 146 -12.36 -4.50 3.00
CA PRO A 146 -11.14 -4.54 2.22
C PRO A 146 -11.33 -3.98 0.81
N SER A 147 -12.57 -3.90 0.32
CA SER A 147 -12.93 -3.42 -1.02
C SER A 147 -14.04 -2.36 -0.98
N ARG A 148 -14.14 -1.54 -2.04
CA ARG A 148 -15.25 -0.59 -2.19
C ARG A 148 -16.61 -1.29 -2.36
N GLU A 149 -16.59 -2.51 -2.88
CA GLU A 149 -17.79 -3.29 -3.21
C GLU A 149 -18.53 -3.69 -1.94
N GLU A 150 -17.81 -4.21 -0.95
CA GLU A 150 -18.39 -4.59 0.35
C GLU A 150 -18.94 -3.37 1.11
N PHE A 151 -18.24 -2.23 1.04
CA PHE A 151 -18.75 -0.98 1.58
C PHE A 151 -20.04 -0.54 0.87
N ARG A 152 -20.07 -0.60 -0.46
CA ARG A 152 -21.24 -0.25 -1.27
C ARG A 152 -22.42 -1.17 -0.97
N GLU A 153 -22.20 -2.47 -0.80
CA GLU A 153 -23.25 -3.42 -0.43
C GLU A 153 -23.86 -3.09 0.93
N ALA A 154 -23.04 -2.67 1.90
CA ALA A 154 -23.54 -2.24 3.20
C ALA A 154 -24.38 -0.94 3.11
N VAL A 155 -23.97 0.01 2.27
CA VAL A 155 -24.78 1.23 1.99
C VAL A 155 -26.09 0.87 1.28
N GLU A 156 -26.04 -0.02 0.28
CA GLU A 156 -27.22 -0.49 -0.45
C GLU A 156 -28.21 -1.23 0.47
N LEU A 157 -27.71 -1.91 1.49
CA LEU A 157 -28.53 -2.56 2.51
C LEU A 157 -29.35 -1.55 3.32
N ILE A 158 -28.82 -0.36 3.62
CA ILE A 158 -29.59 0.71 4.29
C ILE A 158 -30.81 1.09 3.43
N VAL A 159 -30.59 1.28 2.13
CA VAL A 159 -31.65 1.65 1.18
C VAL A 159 -32.68 0.52 1.04
N LYS A 160 -32.23 -0.73 0.89
CA LYS A 160 -33.10 -1.91 0.81
C LYS A 160 -33.95 -2.10 2.06
N ASN A 161 -33.36 -1.92 3.23
CA ASN A 161 -34.09 -2.01 4.50
C ASN A 161 -35.15 -0.91 4.60
N SER A 162 -34.80 0.31 4.18
CA SER A 162 -35.77 1.41 4.11
C SER A 162 -36.94 1.12 3.18
N ALA A 163 -36.66 0.57 1.98
CA ALA A 163 -37.70 0.23 0.99
C ALA A 163 -38.53 -1.00 1.36
N THR A 164 -37.97 -1.92 2.16
CA THR A 164 -38.70 -3.10 2.64
C THR A 164 -39.66 -2.74 3.77
N TYR A 165 -39.30 -1.77 4.60
CA TYR A 165 -40.06 -1.43 5.80
C TYR A 165 -41.08 -0.29 5.60
N ASN A 166 -40.74 0.74 4.81
CA ASN A 166 -41.60 1.92 4.58
C ASN A 166 -42.30 1.84 3.23
#